data_AF-A0AAE5HEM3-F1
#
_entry.id   AF-A0AAE5HEM3-F1
#
_cell.length_a   1.000
_cell.length_b   1.000
_cell.length_c   1.000
_cell.angle_alpha   90.00
_cell.angle_beta   90.00
_cell.angle_gamma   90.00
#
_symmetry.space_group_name_H-M   'P 1'
#
loop_
_entity.id
_entity.type
_entity.pdbx_description
1 polymer ?
#
loop_
_entity_poly.entity_id
_entity_poly.type
_entity_poly.pdbx_seq_one_letter_code
_entity_poly.pdbx_strand_id
1 'polypeptide(L)' 'MPASDTRENCEETREPSQNIDAVPCISALRASPDRFVFTEEGNCDGWIATDHTVTLKQ' A
#
# COMPACT_ATOMS: atom_id res chain seq x y z
N MET A 1 -3.89 30.20 32.27
CA MET A 1 -4.39 28.82 32.17
C MET A 1 -4.11 28.32 30.76
N PRO A 2 -3.13 27.44 30.51
CA PRO A 2 -3.03 26.75 29.24
C PRO A 2 -3.94 25.52 29.29
N ALA A 3 -4.88 25.42 28.34
CA ALA A 3 -5.65 24.20 28.14
C ALA A 3 -4.68 23.08 27.71
N SER A 4 -4.67 21.99 28.47
CA SER A 4 -3.93 20.80 28.12
C SER A 4 -4.56 20.20 26.86
N ASP A 5 -3.84 20.28 25.75
CA ASP A 5 -4.09 19.49 24.55
C ASP A 5 -3.96 18.01 24.93
N THR A 6 -5.09 17.40 25.29
CA THR A 6 -5.22 15.95 25.34
C THR A 6 -5.02 15.47 23.91
N ARG A 7 -3.79 15.08 23.56
CA ARG A 7 -3.53 14.31 22.35
C ARG A 7 -4.34 13.03 22.46
N GLU A 8 -5.49 13.04 21.81
CA GLU A 8 -6.35 11.90 21.63
C GLU A 8 -5.47 10.77 21.05
N ASN A 9 -5.39 9.69 21.81
CA ASN A 9 -4.77 8.45 21.42
C ASN A 9 -5.50 7.95 20.16
N CYS A 10 -4.97 8.25 18.98
CA CYS A 10 -5.36 7.58 17.74
C CYS A 10 -4.99 6.11 17.90
N GLU A 11 -5.91 5.34 18.46
CA GLU A 11 -5.82 3.89 18.57
C GLU A 11 -5.96 3.30 17.18
N GLU A 12 -4.87 3.34 16.43
CA GLU A 12 -4.73 2.68 15.15
C GLU A 12 -4.47 1.20 15.40
N THR A 13 -5.54 0.46 15.68
CA THR A 13 -5.51 -1.01 15.68
C THR A 13 -5.37 -1.48 14.23
N ARG A 14 -4.16 -1.43 13.67
CA ARG A 14 -3.81 -2.07 12.40
C ARG A 14 -3.29 -3.47 12.66
N GLU A 15 -4.19 -4.40 12.89
CA GLU A 15 -3.86 -5.83 12.83
C GLU A 15 -4.73 -6.49 11.75
N PRO A 16 -4.39 -6.38 10.46
CA PRO A 16 -4.71 -7.46 9.56
C PRO A 16 -3.72 -8.58 9.86
N SER A 17 -4.20 -9.71 10.39
CA SER A 17 -3.43 -10.95 10.45
C SER A 17 -3.03 -11.34 9.03
N GLN A 18 -1.89 -10.83 8.56
CA GLN A 18 -1.36 -11.15 7.24
C GLN A 18 -0.94 -12.61 7.30
N ASN A 19 -1.74 -13.48 6.69
CA ASN A 19 -1.33 -14.83 6.39
C ASN A 19 -0.09 -14.73 5.50
N ILE A 20 1.09 -14.87 6.10
CA ILE A 20 2.40 -14.65 5.46
C ILE A 20 2.61 -15.65 4.31
N ASP A 21 1.85 -16.74 4.28
CA ASP A 21 1.85 -17.75 3.22
C ASP A 21 0.89 -17.44 2.06
N ALA A 22 0.07 -16.39 2.15
CA ALA A 22 -0.76 -15.95 1.05
C ALA A 22 0.08 -15.08 0.09
N VAL A 23 0.24 -15.53 -1.15
CA VAL A 23 0.84 -14.70 -2.20
C VAL A 23 0.02 -13.42 -2.33
N PRO A 24 0.64 -12.22 -2.22
CA PRO A 24 -0.12 -10.98 -2.28
C PRO A 24 -0.80 -10.82 -3.64
N CYS A 25 -2.08 -10.47 -3.61
CA CYS A 25 -2.86 -10.22 -4.81
C CYS A 25 -2.51 -8.82 -5.34
N ILE A 26 -1.58 -8.77 -6.30
CA ILE A 26 -1.11 -7.53 -6.92
C ILE A 26 -1.79 -7.32 -8.27
N SER A 27 -2.40 -6.15 -8.46
CA SER A 27 -2.93 -5.67 -9.74
C SER A 27 -1.97 -4.65 -10.35
N ALA A 28 -1.78 -4.72 -11.68
CA ALA A 28 -0.95 -3.78 -12.42
C ALA A 28 -1.80 -2.95 -13.39
N LEU A 29 -1.74 -1.62 -13.25
CA LEU A 29 -2.40 -0.66 -14.14
C LEU A 29 -1.35 0.13 -14.90
N ARG A 30 -1.41 0.11 -16.24
CA ARG A 30 -0.58 0.98 -17.08
C ARG A 30 -1.20 2.38 -17.15
N ALA A 31 -0.72 3.30 -16.32
CA ALA A 31 -1.24 4.67 -16.25
C ALA A 31 -0.77 5.53 -17.44
N SER A 32 0.40 5.25 -17.98
CA SER A 32 0.94 5.91 -19.19
C SER A 32 1.86 4.94 -19.94
N PRO A 33 2.36 5.29 -21.15
CA PRO A 33 3.18 4.38 -21.91
C PRO A 33 4.38 3.78 -21.15
N ASP A 34 4.97 4.59 -20.28
CA ASP A 34 6.20 4.27 -19.55
C ASP A 34 5.97 4.20 -18.03
N ARG A 35 4.72 4.17 -17.56
CA ARG A 35 4.39 4.17 -16.13
C ARG A 35 3.38 3.10 -15.76
N PHE A 36 3.73 2.33 -14.75
CA PHE A 36 2.85 1.35 -14.12
C PHE A 36 2.57 1.73 -12.68
N VAL A 37 1.33 1.48 -12.26
CA VAL A 37 0.88 1.59 -10.88
C VAL A 37 0.53 0.19 -10.42
N PHE A 38 1.12 -0.22 -9.30
CA PHE A 38 0.83 -1.50 -8.66
C PHE A 38 -0.02 -1.26 -7.42
N THR A 39 -1.07 -2.06 -7.26
CA THR A 39 -1.96 -2.01 -6.10
C THR A 39 -2.11 -3.40 -5.51
N GLU A 40 -2.04 -3.49 -4.19
CA GLU A 40 -2.23 -4.71 -3.41
C GLU A 40 -3.62 -4.71 -2.78
N GLU A 41 -4.32 -5.85 -2.87
CA GLU A 41 -5.62 -6.03 -2.21
C GLU A 41 -5.49 -5.89 -0.69
N GLY A 42 -6.29 -5.00 -0.09
CA GLY A 42 -6.23 -4.72 1.35
C GLY A 42 -5.17 -3.69 1.76
N ASN A 43 -4.41 -3.14 0.81
CA ASN A 43 -3.42 -2.10 1.03
C ASN A 43 -3.56 -0.99 -0.04
N CYS A 44 -4.75 -0.37 -0.08
CA CYS A 44 -5.07 0.67 -1.05
C CYS A 44 -4.33 1.99 -0.81
N ASP A 45 -3.82 2.21 0.41
CA ASP A 45 -3.08 3.42 0.78
C ASP A 45 -1.59 3.34 0.39
N GLY A 46 -1.07 2.12 0.19
CA GLY A 46 0.32 1.85 -0.20
C GLY A 46 0.47 1.60 -1.70
N TRP A 47 0.43 2.67 -2.52
CA TRP A 47 0.65 2.56 -3.96
C TRP A 47 2.14 2.66 -4.31
N ILE A 48 2.60 1.80 -5.22
CA ILE A 48 3.96 1.87 -5.78
C ILE A 48 3.84 2.35 -7.23
N ALA A 49 4.41 3.52 -7.50
CA ALA A 49 4.58 4.02 -8.86
C ALA A 49 6.06 3.95 -9.24
N THR A 50 6.35 3.23 -10.31
CA THR A 50 7.70 3.14 -10.89
C THR A 50 7.65 3.51 -12.37
N ASP A 51 8.71 4.15 -12.84
CA ASP A 51 9.02 4.43 -14.25
C ASP A 51 9.78 3.27 -14.92
N HIS A 52 10.24 2.29 -14.13
CA HIS A 52 10.94 1.12 -14.61
C HIS A 52 10.18 -0.17 -14.26
N THR A 53 9.73 -0.88 -15.29
CA THR A 53 9.11 -2.21 -15.17
C THR A 53 9.91 -3.21 -15.98
N VAL A 54 10.37 -4.29 -15.35
CA VAL A 54 11.05 -5.40 -16.03
C VAL A 54 10.05 -6.44 -16.51
N THR A 55 10.23 -6.94 -17.73
CA THR A 55 9.43 -8.07 -18.23
C THR A 55 10.04 -9.38 -17.75
N LEU A 56 9.23 -10.20 -17.09
CA LEU A 56 9.62 -11.57 -16.74
C LEU A 56 9.67 -12.40 -18.02
N LYS A 57 10.83 -13.00 -18.31
CA LYS A 57 10.95 -14.05 -19.32
C LYS A 57 10.78 -15.41 -18.62
N GLN A 58 9.91 -16.24 -19.17
CA GLN A 58 9.76 -17.64 -18.77
C GLN A 58 10.80 -18.52 -19.45
#